data_AF-A0A2T6B8G6-F1
#
_entry.id   AF-A0A2T6B8G6-F1
#
_cell.length_a   1.000
_cell.length_b   1.000
_cell.length_c   1.000
_cell.angle_alpha   90.00
_cell.angle_beta   90.00
_cell.angle_gamma   90.00
#
_symmetry.space_group_name_H-M   'P 1'
#
loop_
_entity.id
_entity.type
_entity.pdbx_description
1 polymer ?
#
loop_
_entity_poly.entity_id
_entity_poly.type
_entity_poly.pdbx_seq_one_letter_code
_entity_poly.pdbx_strand_id
1 'polypeptide(L)'
;MGKLSDLLRKRHTPPEPGAAAEEGVIPSSPVVDFQYDGVGNLLLGRRRYAVGLEWEPIRTDETIKAQADRIQRSGYRRNLHARHGGQAGFASTDRQQRRGAVALVTAARSELLGPRWVGAFRVNEADRFWWVASIRDGEVYEDAILPDEASARSLLMEALDAPDWTRIIAPADWQVTGTVEARIEQVFSLKSGVPLRPVDGRRDMVQRAVILGLIGATCGGMYLFWADMQRKEAERAEEMRRMRDAVVRVDPRSYPWAEAVPIRRFVDSCLDEIERTLFVVTGWTNEPVVCAANGPKGQVSAGWVRSGGRITWLRAATASLPEPVLLLDGGAQARLERLISFPVDEGAEVSIPWTEAEVSDVLLSRFQTLGLSLNLRPRVRTLTTTQRQELRAPVYNRHDLSLETSVGIREYARLLSDVPALVPEALIYSVESGTWTLTAKIHHPPILPLPPS
;
A
#
# COMPACT_ATOMS: atom_id res chain seq x y z
N MET A 1 3.09 -15.60 12.55
CA MET A 1 1.88 -15.84 13.38
C MET A 1 2.26 -15.80 14.85
N GLY A 2 2.25 -14.62 15.45
CA GLY A 2 2.72 -14.45 16.84
C GLY A 2 2.69 -12.99 17.23
N LYS A 3 1.49 -12.47 17.50
CA LYS A 3 1.16 -11.21 18.19
C LYS A 3 -0.37 -11.03 18.15
N LEU A 4 -1.09 -11.93 18.84
CA LEU A 4 -2.55 -11.82 19.01
C LEU A 4 -3.08 -12.66 20.18
N SER A 5 -2.30 -12.75 21.28
CA SER A 5 -2.67 -13.55 22.45
C SER A 5 -2.56 -12.81 23.80
N ASP A 6 -2.20 -11.53 23.83
CA ASP A 6 -1.99 -10.77 25.08
C ASP A 6 -3.12 -9.79 25.45
N LEU A 7 -4.29 -9.89 24.81
CA LEU A 7 -5.44 -9.01 25.12
C LEU A 7 -6.65 -9.72 25.76
N LEU A 8 -6.51 -10.98 26.17
CA LEU A 8 -7.60 -11.73 26.81
C LEU A 8 -7.12 -12.48 28.06
N ARG A 9 -6.65 -11.74 29.07
CA ARG A 9 -6.54 -12.24 30.45
C ARG A 9 -6.43 -11.11 31.48
N LYS A 10 -7.53 -10.39 31.70
CA LYS A 10 -7.80 -9.81 33.03
C LYS A 10 -9.06 -10.45 33.57
N ARG A 11 -8.82 -11.35 34.53
CA ARG A 11 -9.81 -12.11 35.28
C ARG A 11 -10.79 -11.14 35.95
N HIS A 12 -12.07 -11.47 35.82
CA HIS A 12 -13.12 -11.08 36.75
C HIS A 12 -12.67 -11.39 38.18
N THR A 13 -12.45 -10.34 38.96
CA THR A 13 -12.62 -10.38 40.40
C THR A 13 -14.08 -10.00 40.66
N PRO A 14 -14.89 -10.82 41.35
CA PRO A 14 -16.22 -10.40 41.77
C PRO A 14 -16.09 -9.22 42.73
N PRO A 15 -16.95 -8.18 42.65
CA PRO A 15 -16.96 -7.14 43.65
C PRO A 15 -17.42 -7.74 44.99
N GLU A 16 -16.69 -7.42 46.06
CA GLU A 16 -17.12 -7.66 47.44
C GLU A 16 -18.51 -7.04 47.69
N PRO A 17 -19.36 -7.69 48.50
CA PRO A 17 -20.65 -7.15 48.88
C PRO A 17 -20.44 -6.09 49.97
N GLY A 18 -20.19 -4.86 49.55
CA GLY A 18 -19.99 -3.71 50.43
C GLY A 18 -20.93 -2.58 50.07
N ALA A 19 -21.76 -2.20 51.04
CA ALA A 19 -22.71 -1.10 51.05
C ALA A 19 -23.95 -1.27 50.16
N ALA A 20 -24.97 -1.91 50.72
CA ALA A 20 -26.34 -1.49 50.47
C ALA A 20 -26.39 0.04 50.65
N ALA A 21 -26.78 0.76 49.61
CA ALA A 21 -27.11 2.17 49.73
C ALA A 21 -28.28 2.25 50.72
N GLU A 22 -28.02 2.79 51.92
CA GLU A 22 -29.10 3.23 52.80
C GLU A 22 -29.94 4.24 52.02
N GLU A 23 -31.19 3.87 51.73
CA GLU A 23 -32.16 4.77 51.13
C GLU A 23 -32.21 6.07 51.95
N GLY A 24 -31.96 7.21 51.30
CA GLY A 24 -32.26 8.52 51.88
C GLY A 24 -31.13 9.28 52.58
N VAL A 25 -29.87 8.85 52.53
CA VAL A 25 -28.75 9.69 53.02
C VAL A 25 -28.22 10.61 51.91
N ILE A 26 -28.28 11.93 52.11
CA ILE A 26 -27.76 12.91 51.16
C ILE A 26 -26.23 12.93 51.24
N PRO A 27 -25.50 12.63 50.14
CA PRO A 27 -24.05 12.52 50.18
C PRO A 27 -23.36 13.89 50.35
N SER A 28 -22.22 13.91 51.04
CA SER A 28 -21.32 15.07 51.03
C SER A 28 -20.67 15.21 49.65
N SER A 29 -21.09 16.20 48.87
CA SER A 29 -20.49 16.55 47.58
C SER A 29 -19.48 17.69 47.75
N PRO A 30 -18.44 17.81 46.89
CA PRO A 30 -17.60 19.00 46.87
C PRO A 30 -18.47 20.21 46.60
N VAL A 31 -18.25 21.29 47.37
CA VAL A 31 -19.01 22.53 47.24
C VAL A 31 -18.84 23.09 45.83
N VAL A 32 -19.96 23.27 45.15
CA VAL A 32 -20.00 23.87 43.81
C VAL A 32 -20.62 25.26 43.90
N ASP A 33 -19.92 26.26 43.38
CA ASP A 33 -20.40 27.64 43.34
C ASP A 33 -21.20 27.89 42.06
N PHE A 34 -22.53 27.94 42.16
CA PHE A 34 -23.40 28.36 41.07
C PHE A 34 -23.52 29.87 41.03
N GLN A 35 -23.51 30.45 39.83
CA GLN A 35 -23.79 31.88 39.65
C GLN A 35 -25.12 32.04 38.92
N TYR A 36 -26.01 32.88 39.45
CA TYR A 36 -27.22 33.26 38.72
C TYR A 36 -26.90 34.36 37.71
N ASP A 37 -27.29 34.17 36.44
CA ASP A 37 -27.02 35.14 35.38
C ASP A 37 -27.98 36.34 35.35
N GLY A 38 -28.88 36.45 36.33
CA GLY A 38 -29.87 37.51 36.44
C GLY A 38 -31.11 37.31 35.56
N VAL A 39 -31.09 36.37 34.62
CA VAL A 39 -32.12 36.27 33.57
C VAL A 39 -32.76 34.91 33.45
N GLY A 40 -32.18 33.82 33.95
CA GLY A 40 -32.87 32.52 33.97
C GLY A 40 -31.96 31.30 33.86
N ASN A 41 -30.66 31.45 34.13
CA ASN A 41 -29.73 30.33 34.15
C ASN A 41 -28.89 30.33 35.43
N LEU A 42 -28.67 29.13 35.97
CA LEU A 42 -27.57 28.87 36.90
C LEU A 42 -26.34 28.43 36.09
N LEU A 43 -25.23 29.11 36.32
CA LEU A 43 -23.96 28.90 35.65
C LEU A 43 -23.04 28.08 36.53
N LEU A 44 -22.44 27.04 35.94
CA LEU A 44 -21.36 26.27 36.54
C LEU A 44 -20.20 26.20 35.56
N GLY A 45 -19.22 27.08 35.72
CA GLY A 45 -18.14 27.27 34.76
C GLY A 45 -18.69 27.60 33.36
N ARG A 46 -18.52 26.69 32.40
CA ARG A 46 -19.03 26.86 31.03
C ARG A 46 -20.43 26.26 30.79
N ARG A 47 -20.98 25.54 31.77
CA ARG A 47 -22.29 24.89 31.66
C ARG A 47 -23.40 25.83 32.12
N ARG A 48 -24.54 25.76 31.45
CA ARG A 48 -25.76 26.53 31.77
C ARG A 48 -26.90 25.58 32.08
N TYR A 49 -27.55 25.81 33.21
CA TYR A 49 -28.74 25.10 33.64
C TYR A 49 -29.90 26.09 33.67
N ALA A 50 -30.97 25.79 32.93
CA ALA A 50 -32.13 26.65 32.85
C ALA A 50 -33.02 26.42 34.09
N VAL A 51 -33.40 27.51 34.74
CA VAL A 51 -34.26 27.57 35.93
C VAL A 51 -35.32 28.64 35.71
N GLY A 52 -36.40 28.63 36.49
CA GLY A 52 -37.44 29.62 36.30
C GLY A 52 -38.28 29.36 35.05
N LEU A 53 -38.43 28.10 34.63
CA LEU A 53 -39.25 27.73 33.48
C LEU A 53 -40.73 27.80 33.85
N GLU A 54 -41.56 28.12 32.86
CA GLU A 54 -43.01 28.14 33.04
C GLU A 54 -43.58 26.79 32.63
N TRP A 55 -44.01 26.00 33.61
CA TRP A 55 -44.46 24.62 33.42
C TRP A 55 -45.97 24.55 33.23
N GLU A 56 -46.40 23.96 32.11
CA GLU A 56 -47.80 23.82 31.75
C GLU A 56 -48.11 22.38 31.29
N PRO A 57 -49.30 21.84 31.58
CA PRO A 57 -49.72 20.54 31.07
C PRO A 57 -49.71 20.51 29.53
N ILE A 58 -49.15 19.44 28.96
CA ILE A 58 -49.15 19.22 27.52
C ILE A 58 -50.58 18.87 27.10
N ARG A 59 -51.23 19.79 26.38
CA ARG A 59 -52.54 19.53 25.78
C ARG A 59 -52.39 18.79 24.45
N THR A 60 -53.26 17.84 24.19
CA THR A 60 -53.25 16.99 23.00
C THR A 60 -53.94 17.62 21.79
N ASP A 61 -54.76 18.65 22.02
CA ASP A 61 -55.58 19.36 21.02
C ASP A 61 -54.83 20.52 20.32
N GLU A 62 -53.62 20.83 20.75
CA GLU A 62 -52.80 21.89 20.15
C GLU A 62 -51.31 21.53 20.10
N THR A 63 -50.55 22.23 19.26
CA THR A 63 -49.09 22.02 19.18
C THR A 63 -48.36 22.71 20.34
N ILE A 64 -47.17 22.23 20.71
CA ILE A 64 -46.28 22.91 21.68
C ILE A 64 -46.03 24.37 21.29
N LYS A 65 -46.03 24.68 20.00
CA LYS A 65 -45.92 26.06 19.51
C LYS A 65 -47.12 26.91 19.90
N ALA A 66 -48.32 26.42 19.63
CA ALA A 66 -49.55 27.12 20.00
C ALA A 66 -49.63 27.34 21.53
N GLN A 67 -49.21 26.35 22.33
CA GLN A 67 -49.08 26.49 23.78
C GLN A 67 -48.11 27.61 24.16
N ALA A 68 -46.91 27.59 23.59
CA ALA A 68 -45.89 28.59 23.87
C ALA A 68 -46.36 30.02 23.51
N ASP A 69 -47.03 30.18 22.36
CA ASP A 69 -47.60 31.45 21.91
C ASP A 69 -48.73 31.93 22.82
N ARG A 70 -49.54 31.02 23.40
CA ARG A 70 -50.59 31.37 24.38
C ARG A 70 -50.01 31.91 25.68
N ILE A 71 -48.95 31.29 26.17
CA ILE A 71 -48.31 31.61 27.45
C ILE A 71 -47.48 32.91 27.35
N GLN A 72 -47.04 33.28 26.16
CA GLN A 72 -46.23 34.48 25.88
C GLN A 72 -46.88 35.84 26.20
N ARG A 73 -48.10 35.90 26.77
CA ARG A 73 -48.87 37.15 26.96
C ARG A 73 -48.29 38.15 27.98
N SER A 74 -47.17 37.86 28.64
CA SER A 74 -46.61 38.67 29.74
C SER A 74 -45.09 38.99 29.66
N GLY A 75 -44.47 39.01 28.48
CA GLY A 75 -43.25 39.82 28.25
C GLY A 75 -42.05 39.15 27.55
N TYR A 76 -41.90 37.82 27.56
CA TYR A 76 -40.78 37.13 26.91
C TYR A 76 -41.26 36.05 25.94
N ARG A 77 -40.56 35.85 24.81
CA ARG A 77 -40.92 34.81 23.84
C ARG A 77 -40.63 33.42 24.38
N ARG A 78 -41.60 32.51 24.32
CA ARG A 78 -41.42 31.10 24.72
C ARG A 78 -40.98 30.27 23.51
N ASN A 79 -39.71 30.36 23.11
CA ASN A 79 -39.21 29.71 21.89
C ASN A 79 -38.40 28.43 22.13
N LEU A 80 -38.21 28.07 23.40
CA LEU A 80 -37.59 26.83 23.84
C LEU A 80 -38.54 26.09 24.79
N HIS A 81 -38.43 24.76 24.83
CA HIS A 81 -39.19 23.93 25.78
C HIS A 81 -38.39 22.71 26.24
N ALA A 82 -38.66 22.24 27.46
CA ALA A 82 -38.30 20.92 27.96
C ALA A 82 -39.57 20.12 28.24
N ARG A 83 -39.61 18.84 27.87
CA ARG A 83 -40.76 17.95 28.19
C ARG A 83 -40.40 17.04 29.35
N HIS A 84 -41.18 17.07 30.41
CA HIS A 84 -41.00 16.22 31.58
C HIS A 84 -42.37 15.78 32.09
N GLY A 85 -42.55 14.47 32.31
CA GLY A 85 -43.87 13.91 32.63
C GLY A 85 -44.92 14.30 31.59
N GLY A 86 -46.10 14.72 32.08
CA GLY A 86 -47.20 15.25 31.28
C GLY A 86 -47.09 16.74 30.94
N GLN A 87 -45.97 17.41 31.25
CA GLN A 87 -45.83 18.87 31.15
C GLN A 87 -44.72 19.31 30.18
N ALA A 88 -44.84 20.55 29.73
CA ALA A 88 -43.81 21.27 29.02
C ALA A 88 -43.38 22.50 29.83
N GLY A 89 -42.09 22.57 30.15
CA GLY A 89 -41.45 23.75 30.74
C GLY A 89 -40.99 24.68 29.63
N PHE A 90 -41.58 25.86 29.55
CA PHE A 90 -41.32 26.85 28.52
C PHE A 90 -40.21 27.81 28.95
N ALA A 91 -39.24 27.97 28.05
CA ALA A 91 -38.04 28.78 28.22
C ALA A 91 -37.94 29.84 27.12
N SER A 92 -37.11 30.86 27.37
CA SER A 92 -36.97 32.00 26.48
C SER A 92 -35.51 32.30 26.16
N THR A 93 -35.19 32.43 24.87
CA THR A 93 -33.89 33.00 24.48
C THR A 93 -33.72 34.46 24.89
N ASP A 94 -34.82 35.20 25.10
CA ASP A 94 -34.77 36.59 25.57
C ASP A 94 -34.25 36.65 27.01
N ARG A 95 -34.45 35.57 27.78
CA ARG A 95 -33.87 35.28 29.10
C ARG A 95 -32.49 34.62 29.02
N GLN A 96 -31.81 34.73 27.88
CA GLN A 96 -30.51 34.11 27.55
C GLN A 96 -30.44 32.58 27.67
N GLN A 97 -31.56 31.90 27.90
CA GLN A 97 -31.62 30.44 27.90
C GLN A 97 -31.37 29.90 26.48
N ARG A 98 -30.64 28.79 26.36
CA ARG A 98 -30.17 28.28 25.06
C ARG A 98 -30.65 26.87 24.77
N ARG A 99 -30.80 26.55 23.48
CA ARG A 99 -30.99 25.17 23.00
C ARG A 99 -29.89 24.28 23.59
N GLY A 100 -30.30 23.15 24.16
CA GLY A 100 -29.41 22.17 24.78
C GLY A 100 -29.08 22.43 26.26
N ALA A 101 -29.43 23.59 26.83
CA ALA A 101 -29.33 23.80 28.28
C ALA A 101 -30.29 22.85 29.01
N VAL A 102 -29.89 22.32 30.16
CA VAL A 102 -30.71 21.37 30.93
C VAL A 102 -31.68 22.14 31.81
N ALA A 103 -32.98 21.79 31.78
CA ALA A 103 -33.95 22.30 32.75
C ALA A 103 -33.65 21.69 34.13
N LEU A 104 -33.13 22.48 35.06
CA LEU A 104 -32.48 21.96 36.27
C LEU A 104 -33.42 21.17 37.17
N VAL A 105 -34.68 21.60 37.31
CA VAL A 105 -35.69 20.89 38.10
C VAL A 105 -35.83 19.42 37.67
N THR A 106 -35.70 19.14 36.37
CA THR A 106 -35.80 17.79 35.79
C THR A 106 -34.56 16.92 36.03
N ALA A 107 -33.50 17.49 36.59
CA ALA A 107 -32.27 16.79 36.95
C ALA A 107 -32.27 16.30 38.40
N ALA A 108 -33.39 16.42 39.12
CA ALA A 108 -33.58 15.91 40.46
C ALA A 108 -33.25 14.41 40.54
N ARG A 109 -32.48 14.00 41.56
CA ARG A 109 -32.19 12.58 41.82
C ARG A 109 -33.37 11.97 42.56
N SER A 110 -34.27 11.32 41.81
CA SER A 110 -35.47 10.67 42.37
C SER A 110 -35.13 9.63 43.45
N GLU A 111 -33.94 9.02 43.37
CA GLU A 111 -33.39 8.10 44.38
C GLU A 111 -33.17 8.75 45.76
N LEU A 112 -32.91 10.06 45.80
CA LEU A 112 -32.64 10.81 47.05
C LEU A 112 -33.86 11.61 47.55
N LEU A 113 -34.65 12.11 46.60
CA LEU A 113 -35.76 13.02 46.87
C LEU A 113 -37.13 12.31 46.91
N GLY A 114 -37.23 11.13 46.33
CA GLY A 114 -38.52 10.46 46.14
C GLY A 114 -39.39 11.12 45.06
N PRO A 115 -40.63 10.62 44.88
CA PRO A 115 -41.55 11.08 43.85
C PRO A 115 -42.24 12.41 44.18
N ARG A 116 -42.23 12.83 45.45
CA ARG A 116 -42.86 14.06 45.93
C ARG A 116 -41.89 14.84 46.80
N TRP A 117 -41.33 15.92 46.29
CA TRP A 117 -40.39 16.74 47.04
C TRP A 117 -40.57 18.22 46.75
N VAL A 118 -40.21 19.03 47.74
CA VAL A 118 -40.12 20.48 47.65
C VAL A 118 -38.83 20.93 48.30
N GLY A 119 -38.16 21.91 47.69
CA GLY A 119 -36.90 22.41 48.19
C GLY A 119 -36.70 23.91 47.94
N ALA A 120 -36.18 24.59 48.96
CA ALA A 120 -35.64 25.94 48.84
C ALA A 120 -34.10 25.86 48.90
N PHE A 121 -33.45 26.26 47.81
CA PHE A 121 -32.01 26.18 47.65
C PHE A 121 -31.42 27.57 47.53
N ARG A 122 -30.39 27.83 48.32
CA ARG A 122 -29.54 29.01 48.10
C ARG A 122 -28.69 28.76 46.85
N VAL A 123 -28.66 29.70 45.91
CA VAL A 123 -27.89 29.52 44.66
C VAL A 123 -26.39 29.43 44.95
N ASN A 124 -25.86 30.34 45.78
CA ASN A 124 -24.52 30.27 46.35
C ASN A 124 -24.44 31.08 47.66
N GLU A 125 -23.31 31.00 48.36
CA GLU A 125 -23.09 31.72 49.62
C GLU A 125 -22.88 33.23 49.43
N ALA A 126 -22.54 33.68 48.21
CA ALA A 126 -22.24 35.09 47.91
C ALA A 126 -23.44 35.88 47.35
N ASP A 127 -24.39 35.22 46.69
CA ASP A 127 -25.59 35.82 46.12
C ASP A 127 -26.76 35.80 47.12
N ARG A 128 -27.67 36.74 46.87
CA ARG A 128 -28.96 36.87 47.56
C ARG A 128 -30.07 35.99 46.96
N PHE A 129 -29.82 35.35 45.82
CA PHE A 129 -30.85 34.64 45.08
C PHE A 129 -31.08 33.22 45.62
N TRP A 130 -32.36 32.84 45.61
CA TRP A 130 -32.83 31.53 46.02
C TRP A 130 -33.59 30.88 44.87
N TRP A 131 -33.51 29.56 44.79
CA TRP A 131 -34.28 28.75 43.86
C TRP A 131 -35.22 27.85 44.65
N VAL A 132 -36.52 28.00 44.44
CA VAL A 132 -37.52 27.11 44.99
C VAL A 132 -38.03 26.22 43.87
N ALA A 133 -37.97 24.92 44.11
CA ALA A 133 -38.40 23.93 43.14
C ALA A 133 -39.16 22.79 43.81
N SER A 134 -40.10 22.20 43.09
CA SER A 134 -40.84 21.03 43.56
C SER A 134 -41.30 20.15 42.42
N ILE A 135 -41.32 18.84 42.70
CA ILE A 135 -41.91 17.84 41.81
C ILE A 135 -42.88 17.00 42.64
N ARG A 136 -44.07 16.77 42.09
CA ARG A 136 -45.06 15.84 42.64
C ARG A 136 -45.51 14.88 41.56
N ASP A 137 -45.26 13.59 41.79
CA ASP A 137 -45.67 12.49 40.91
C ASP A 137 -45.23 12.67 39.44
N GLY A 138 -44.02 13.24 39.25
CA GLY A 138 -43.41 13.47 37.93
C GLY A 138 -43.80 14.78 37.24
N GLU A 139 -44.62 15.61 37.88
CA GLU A 139 -44.98 16.95 37.43
C GLU A 139 -44.24 18.00 38.25
N VAL A 140 -43.75 19.03 37.58
CA VAL A 140 -43.14 20.21 38.19
C VAL A 140 -44.25 21.14 38.64
N TYR A 141 -44.25 21.49 39.93
CA TYR A 141 -45.19 22.45 40.52
C TYR A 141 -44.50 23.81 40.69
N GLU A 142 -43.31 23.82 41.27
CA GLU A 142 -42.49 25.02 41.42
C GLU A 142 -41.18 24.91 40.64
N ASP A 143 -40.81 26.00 39.98
CA ASP A 143 -39.49 26.26 39.41
C ASP A 143 -39.30 27.78 39.37
N ALA A 144 -38.97 28.38 40.53
CA ALA A 144 -38.96 29.82 40.74
C ALA A 144 -37.62 30.32 41.29
N ILE A 145 -37.06 31.35 40.66
CA ILE A 145 -35.89 32.08 41.19
C ILE A 145 -36.39 33.34 41.89
N LEU A 146 -35.97 33.52 43.14
CA LEU A 146 -36.45 34.54 44.06
C LEU A 146 -35.28 35.42 44.54
N PRO A 147 -35.52 36.73 44.77
CA PRO A 147 -34.47 37.71 45.01
C PRO A 147 -33.90 37.69 46.44
N ASP A 148 -34.57 37.02 47.38
CA ASP A 148 -34.16 36.98 48.78
C ASP A 148 -34.75 35.78 49.52
N GLU A 149 -34.20 35.55 50.71
CA GLU A 149 -34.56 34.44 51.60
C GLU A 149 -36.01 34.53 52.09
N ALA A 150 -36.51 35.74 52.39
CA ALA A 150 -37.87 35.93 52.89
C ALA A 150 -38.90 35.50 51.85
N SER A 151 -38.67 35.87 50.59
CA SER A 151 -39.50 35.46 49.45
C SER A 151 -39.46 33.94 49.25
N ALA A 152 -38.27 33.34 49.33
CA ALA A 152 -38.11 31.89 49.19
C ALA A 152 -38.76 31.10 50.32
N ARG A 153 -38.65 31.58 51.56
CA ARG A 153 -39.33 31.01 52.71
C ARG A 153 -40.84 31.11 52.55
N SER A 154 -41.35 32.25 52.07
CA SER A 154 -42.78 32.44 51.87
C SER A 154 -43.35 31.48 50.83
N LEU A 155 -42.69 31.33 49.68
CA LEU A 155 -43.10 30.38 48.64
C LEU A 155 -42.95 28.92 49.09
N LEU A 156 -41.90 28.59 49.86
CA LEU A 156 -41.77 27.26 50.44
C LEU A 156 -42.94 26.94 51.38
N MET A 157 -43.32 27.88 52.26
CA MET A 157 -44.43 27.67 53.19
C MET A 157 -45.76 27.50 52.46
N GLU A 158 -46.00 28.27 51.40
CA GLU A 158 -47.17 28.09 50.52
C GLU A 158 -47.16 26.70 49.87
N ALA A 159 -46.01 26.23 49.39
CA ALA A 159 -45.90 24.88 48.82
C ALA A 159 -46.12 23.77 49.87
N LEU A 160 -45.86 24.03 51.16
CA LEU A 160 -46.09 23.08 52.26
C LEU A 160 -47.57 22.92 52.65
N ASP A 161 -48.46 23.79 52.18
CA ASP A 161 -49.90 23.59 52.35
C ASP A 161 -50.41 22.35 51.59
N ALA A 162 -49.65 21.88 50.59
CA ALA A 162 -49.91 20.61 49.94
C ALA A 162 -49.50 19.41 50.83
N PRO A 163 -50.37 18.39 51.01
CA PRO A 163 -50.05 17.23 51.82
C PRO A 163 -49.07 16.27 51.15
N ASP A 164 -48.51 15.35 51.94
CA ASP A 164 -47.76 14.15 51.52
C ASP A 164 -46.41 14.38 50.81
N TRP A 165 -45.64 15.40 51.22
CA TRP A 165 -44.25 15.54 50.78
C TRP A 165 -43.38 14.38 51.31
N THR A 166 -42.70 13.67 50.41
CA THR A 166 -41.71 12.63 50.79
C THR A 166 -40.43 13.27 51.34
N ARG A 167 -40.06 14.43 50.81
CA ARG A 167 -38.86 15.18 51.18
C ARG A 167 -39.12 16.67 51.16
N ILE A 168 -38.69 17.34 52.22
CA ILE A 168 -38.68 18.79 52.33
C ILE A 168 -37.23 19.24 52.51
N ILE A 169 -36.75 20.10 51.63
CA ILE A 169 -35.40 20.66 51.71
C ILE A 169 -35.49 22.14 52.08
N ALA A 170 -34.90 22.48 53.21
CA ALA A 170 -34.79 23.85 53.67
C ALA A 170 -33.56 24.01 54.57
N PRO A 171 -33.01 25.22 54.69
CA PRO A 171 -32.03 25.56 55.70
C PRO A 171 -32.48 25.18 57.12
N ALA A 172 -31.56 24.68 57.96
CA ALA A 172 -31.89 24.24 59.31
C ALA A 172 -32.38 25.38 60.24
N ASP A 173 -31.93 26.61 59.98
CA ASP A 173 -32.33 27.81 60.72
C ASP A 173 -33.77 28.26 60.46
N TRP A 174 -34.43 27.76 59.40
CA TRP A 174 -35.84 28.04 59.13
C TRP A 174 -36.80 27.30 60.07
N GLN A 175 -36.31 26.31 60.82
CA GLN A 175 -37.05 25.53 61.83
C GLN A 175 -38.35 24.89 61.28
N VAL A 176 -38.35 24.51 60.00
CA VAL A 176 -39.47 23.79 59.38
C VAL A 176 -39.39 22.33 59.81
N THR A 177 -40.52 21.74 60.22
CA THR A 177 -40.55 20.36 60.72
C THR A 177 -40.33 19.37 59.58
N GLY A 178 -39.48 18.36 59.79
CA GLY A 178 -39.23 17.29 58.81
C GLY A 178 -38.32 17.68 57.64
N THR A 179 -37.60 18.79 57.74
CA THR A 179 -36.68 19.23 56.69
C THR A 179 -35.30 18.59 56.79
N VAL A 180 -34.64 18.52 55.64
CA VAL A 180 -33.22 18.18 55.56
C VAL A 180 -32.50 19.27 54.78
N GLU A 181 -31.39 19.74 55.32
CA GLU A 181 -30.55 20.73 54.66
C GLU A 181 -29.72 20.08 53.55
N ALA A 182 -29.81 20.61 52.33
CA ALA A 182 -29.07 20.12 51.18
C ALA A 182 -28.81 21.22 50.15
N ARG A 183 -27.67 21.13 49.46
CA ARG A 183 -27.27 22.00 48.36
C ARG A 183 -27.68 21.43 47.01
N ILE A 184 -27.74 22.27 45.98
CA ILE A 184 -28.19 21.90 44.62
C ILE A 184 -27.38 20.71 44.08
N GLU A 185 -26.05 20.74 44.18
CA GLU A 185 -25.15 19.70 43.67
C GLU A 185 -25.30 18.34 44.37
N GLN A 186 -25.86 18.32 45.58
CA GLN A 186 -26.08 17.09 46.35
C GLN A 186 -27.31 16.34 45.87
N VAL A 187 -28.38 17.06 45.52
CA VAL A 187 -29.69 16.46 45.18
C VAL A 187 -30.03 16.50 43.69
N PHE A 188 -29.31 17.28 42.88
CA PHE A 188 -29.45 17.31 41.42
C PHE A 188 -28.25 16.64 40.73
N SER A 189 -28.49 16.05 39.56
CA SER A 189 -27.45 15.49 38.70
C SER A 189 -27.03 16.49 37.63
N LEU A 190 -25.81 17.01 37.74
CA LEU A 190 -25.28 18.01 36.80
C LEU A 190 -24.93 17.44 35.41
N LYS A 191 -25.16 16.14 35.19
CA LYS A 191 -24.91 15.43 33.92
C LYS A 191 -26.18 14.95 33.22
N SER A 192 -27.30 14.83 33.93
CA SER A 192 -28.57 14.33 33.40
C SER A 192 -29.67 15.38 33.52
N GLY A 193 -30.81 15.14 32.87
CA GLY A 193 -31.95 16.06 32.82
C GLY A 193 -32.38 16.33 31.39
N VAL A 194 -33.53 17.00 31.25
CA VAL A 194 -34.16 17.23 29.95
C VAL A 194 -33.56 18.48 29.30
N PRO A 195 -32.97 18.38 28.09
CA PRO A 195 -32.42 19.54 27.39
C PRO A 195 -33.51 20.36 26.71
N LEU A 196 -33.33 21.69 26.70
CA LEU A 196 -34.18 22.63 25.98
C LEU A 196 -34.12 22.42 24.46
N ARG A 197 -35.29 22.31 23.84
CA ARG A 197 -35.47 22.15 22.38
C ARG A 197 -36.23 23.33 21.79
N PRO A 198 -35.96 23.72 20.53
CA PRO A 198 -36.76 24.72 19.84
C PRO A 198 -38.23 24.28 19.79
N VAL A 199 -39.12 25.24 19.98
CA VAL A 199 -40.57 25.04 19.81
C VAL A 199 -40.92 24.87 18.31
N ASP A 200 -40.20 25.56 17.43
CA ASP A 200 -40.30 25.42 15.97
C ASP A 200 -39.44 24.26 15.44
N GLY A 201 -40.01 23.05 15.31
CA GLY A 201 -39.32 21.86 14.80
C GLY A 201 -38.83 21.92 13.35
N ARG A 202 -39.24 22.92 12.57
CA ARG A 202 -38.97 23.05 11.12
C ARG A 202 -37.48 23.26 10.79
N ARG A 203 -36.71 23.92 11.66
CA ARG A 203 -35.27 24.14 11.45
C ARG A 203 -34.44 22.86 11.61
N ASP A 204 -34.88 21.92 12.44
CA ASP A 204 -34.14 20.66 12.69
C ASP A 204 -34.28 19.67 11.52
N MET A 205 -35.44 19.66 10.87
CA MET A 205 -35.73 18.78 9.73
C MET A 205 -34.96 19.18 8.46
N VAL A 206 -34.88 20.48 8.15
CA VAL A 206 -34.16 20.98 6.97
C VAL A 206 -32.66 20.67 7.06
N GLN A 207 -32.08 20.80 8.25
CA GLN A 207 -30.65 20.51 8.46
C GLN A 207 -30.31 19.04 8.22
N ARG A 208 -31.20 18.11 8.63
CA ARG A 208 -31.00 16.67 8.41
C ARG A 208 -31.09 16.28 6.93
N ALA A 209 -32.03 16.87 6.19
CA ALA A 209 -32.20 16.59 4.76
C ALA A 209 -30.98 17.02 3.93
N VAL A 210 -30.38 18.18 4.24
CA VAL A 210 -29.17 18.66 3.56
C VAL A 210 -27.99 17.72 3.77
N ILE A 211 -27.78 17.24 5.00
CA ILE A 211 -26.67 16.32 5.33
C ILE A 211 -26.84 14.99 4.58
N LEU A 212 -28.05 14.42 4.58
CA LEU A 212 -28.35 13.18 3.86
C LEU A 212 -28.17 13.32 2.34
N GLY A 213 -28.58 14.46 1.77
CA GLY A 213 -28.36 14.77 0.36
C GLY A 213 -26.87 14.84 -0.01
N LEU A 214 -26.06 15.47 0.84
CA LEU A 214 -24.62 15.58 0.67
C LEU A 214 -23.94 14.20 0.71
N ILE A 215 -24.31 13.36 1.69
CA ILE A 215 -23.81 11.99 1.80
C ILE A 215 -24.17 11.18 0.54
N GLY A 216 -25.42 11.25 0.09
CA GLY A 216 -25.87 10.57 -1.12
C GLY A 216 -25.09 11.00 -2.36
N ALA A 217 -24.84 12.30 -2.53
CA ALA A 217 -24.04 12.83 -3.64
C ALA A 217 -22.58 12.36 -3.59
N THR A 218 -21.95 12.36 -2.40
CA THR A 218 -20.57 11.86 -2.24
C THR A 218 -20.47 10.36 -2.51
N CYS A 219 -21.41 9.54 -2.01
CA CYS A 219 -21.42 8.10 -2.27
C CYS A 219 -21.66 7.80 -3.75
N GLY A 220 -22.58 8.51 -4.40
CA GLY A 220 -22.84 8.38 -5.83
C GLY A 220 -21.63 8.76 -6.69
N GLY A 221 -20.96 9.87 -6.37
CA GLY A 221 -19.74 10.29 -7.05
C GLY A 221 -18.60 9.28 -6.89
N MET A 222 -18.41 8.73 -5.70
CA MET A 222 -17.38 7.73 -5.44
C MET A 222 -17.63 6.41 -6.16
N TYR A 223 -18.90 5.98 -6.28
CA TYR A 223 -19.26 4.79 -7.05
C TYR A 223 -18.97 4.94 -8.55
N LEU A 224 -19.32 6.08 -9.16
CA LEU A 224 -19.04 6.36 -10.57
C LEU A 224 -17.53 6.43 -10.84
N PHE A 225 -16.77 7.07 -9.94
CA PHE A 225 -15.32 7.13 -10.04
C PHE A 225 -14.68 5.73 -9.94
N TRP A 226 -15.14 4.90 -8.99
CA TRP A 226 -14.65 3.53 -8.84
C TRP A 226 -14.97 2.66 -10.06
N ALA A 227 -16.16 2.80 -10.64
CA ALA A 227 -16.56 2.09 -11.85
C ALA A 227 -15.76 2.50 -13.09
N ASP A 228 -15.42 3.78 -13.25
CA ASP A 228 -14.52 4.26 -14.32
C ASP A 228 -13.10 3.72 -14.16
N MET A 229 -12.60 3.67 -12.92
CA MET A 229 -11.28 3.13 -12.61
C MET A 229 -11.17 1.65 -12.97
N GLN A 230 -12.19 0.85 -12.62
CA GLN A 230 -12.23 -0.59 -12.97
C GLN A 230 -12.21 -0.83 -14.48
N ARG A 231 -12.86 0.02 -15.28
CA ARG A 231 -12.82 -0.09 -16.75
C ARG A 231 -11.43 0.18 -17.31
N LYS A 232 -10.77 1.24 -16.83
CA LYS A 232 -9.40 1.58 -17.23
C LYS A 232 -8.38 0.51 -16.84
N GLU A 233 -8.54 -0.11 -15.68
CA GLU A 233 -7.71 -1.25 -15.27
C GLU A 233 -7.93 -2.47 -16.17
N ALA A 234 -9.17 -2.76 -16.54
CA ALA A 234 -9.50 -3.86 -17.44
C ALA A 234 -8.91 -3.66 -18.85
N GLU A 235 -9.04 -2.45 -19.42
CA GLU A 235 -8.44 -2.11 -20.72
C GLU A 235 -6.92 -2.26 -20.70
N ARG A 236 -6.25 -1.73 -19.67
CA ARG A 236 -4.78 -1.90 -19.50
C ARG A 236 -4.39 -3.36 -19.34
N ALA A 237 -5.18 -4.16 -18.61
CA ALA A 237 -4.92 -5.58 -18.43
C ALA A 237 -5.07 -6.35 -19.75
N GLU A 238 -6.05 -5.99 -20.59
CA GLU A 238 -6.22 -6.57 -21.92
C GLU A 238 -5.09 -6.17 -22.87
N GLU A 239 -4.66 -4.91 -22.88
CA GLU A 239 -3.50 -4.46 -23.65
C GLU A 239 -2.24 -5.21 -23.23
N MET A 240 -1.99 -5.35 -21.92
CA MET A 240 -0.86 -6.11 -21.39
C MET A 240 -0.92 -7.59 -21.76
N ARG A 241 -2.12 -8.19 -21.80
CA ARG A 241 -2.31 -9.57 -22.29
C ARG A 241 -1.98 -9.70 -23.77
N ARG A 242 -2.49 -8.79 -24.61
CA ARG A 242 -2.16 -8.76 -26.04
C ARG A 242 -0.66 -8.60 -26.27
N MET A 243 0.00 -7.71 -25.54
CA MET A 243 1.46 -7.55 -25.61
C MET A 243 2.19 -8.84 -25.21
N ARG A 244 1.75 -9.52 -24.15
CA ARG A 244 2.36 -10.79 -23.70
C ARG A 244 2.17 -11.91 -24.73
N ASP A 245 0.97 -12.06 -25.28
CA ASP A 245 0.64 -13.14 -26.21
C ASP A 245 1.26 -12.91 -27.60
N ALA A 246 1.58 -11.66 -27.91
CA ALA A 246 2.21 -11.25 -29.15
C ALA A 246 3.76 -11.28 -29.10
N VAL A 247 4.36 -11.66 -27.97
CA VAL A 247 5.80 -11.97 -27.91
C VAL A 247 6.06 -13.27 -28.66
N VAL A 248 6.72 -13.16 -29.81
CA VAL A 248 7.19 -14.31 -30.59
C VAL A 248 8.16 -15.12 -29.74
N ARG A 249 7.73 -16.32 -29.32
CA ARG A 249 8.58 -17.30 -28.64
C ARG A 249 9.47 -17.96 -29.68
N VAL A 250 10.78 -17.74 -29.56
CA VAL A 250 11.80 -18.41 -30.39
C VAL A 250 12.13 -19.75 -29.74
N ASP A 251 12.08 -20.83 -30.51
CA ASP A 251 12.52 -22.15 -30.05
C ASP A 251 14.03 -22.09 -29.73
N PRO A 252 14.49 -22.41 -28.51
CA PRO A 252 15.90 -22.39 -28.15
C PRO A 252 16.80 -23.23 -29.07
N ARG A 253 16.28 -24.28 -29.71
CA ARG A 253 17.02 -25.10 -30.67
C ARG A 253 17.33 -24.37 -31.98
N SER A 254 16.63 -23.29 -32.27
CA SER A 254 16.83 -22.48 -33.48
C SER A 254 17.92 -21.42 -33.33
N TYR A 255 18.55 -21.30 -32.16
CA TYR A 255 19.63 -20.35 -31.94
C TYR A 255 20.88 -20.75 -32.72
N PRO A 256 21.61 -19.79 -33.33
CA PRO A 256 22.85 -20.08 -34.07
C PRO A 256 23.93 -20.80 -33.27
N TRP A 257 23.92 -20.67 -31.94
CA TRP A 257 24.86 -21.29 -31.02
C TRP A 257 24.30 -22.55 -30.33
N ALA A 258 23.11 -23.02 -30.70
CA ALA A 258 22.48 -24.17 -30.05
C ALA A 258 23.31 -25.46 -30.20
N GLU A 259 24.01 -25.61 -31.33
CA GLU A 259 24.87 -26.76 -31.63
C GLU A 259 26.36 -26.39 -31.62
N ALA A 260 26.73 -25.28 -30.97
CA ALA A 260 28.11 -24.82 -30.93
C ALA A 260 28.97 -25.72 -30.04
N VAL A 261 30.16 -26.04 -30.54
CA VAL A 261 31.15 -26.81 -29.78
C VAL A 261 31.81 -25.91 -28.74
N PRO A 262 31.93 -26.34 -27.47
CA PRO A 262 32.66 -25.57 -26.46
C PRO A 262 34.09 -25.27 -26.90
N ILE A 263 34.52 -24.01 -26.79
CA ILE A 263 35.78 -23.52 -27.35
C ILE A 263 37.02 -24.33 -26.94
N ARG A 264 37.06 -24.81 -25.69
CA ARG A 264 38.16 -25.64 -25.20
C ARG A 264 38.25 -26.97 -25.95
N ARG A 265 37.11 -27.64 -26.15
CA ARG A 265 37.04 -28.90 -26.90
C ARG A 265 37.39 -28.69 -28.37
N PHE A 266 36.89 -27.60 -28.95
CA PHE A 266 37.24 -27.21 -30.31
C PHE A 266 38.76 -27.07 -30.48
N VAL A 267 39.40 -26.28 -29.61
CA VAL A 267 40.86 -26.07 -29.67
C VAL A 267 41.62 -27.37 -29.42
N ASP A 268 41.25 -28.15 -28.40
CA ASP A 268 41.92 -29.42 -28.10
C ASP A 268 41.82 -30.41 -29.28
N SER A 269 40.63 -30.59 -29.87
CA SER A 269 40.43 -31.47 -31.04
C SER A 269 41.16 -30.96 -32.28
N CYS A 270 41.16 -29.65 -32.53
CA CYS A 270 41.89 -29.10 -33.67
C CYS A 270 43.41 -29.23 -33.50
N LEU A 271 43.94 -29.04 -32.29
CA LEU A 271 45.37 -29.23 -32.02
C LEU A 271 45.82 -30.66 -32.34
N ASP A 272 45.09 -31.65 -31.82
CA ASP A 272 45.43 -33.06 -32.03
C ASP A 272 45.44 -33.43 -33.54
N GLU A 273 44.50 -32.88 -34.31
CA GLU A 273 44.38 -33.16 -35.75
C GLU A 273 45.36 -32.34 -36.61
N ILE A 274 45.69 -31.10 -36.21
CA ILE A 274 46.74 -30.30 -36.85
C ILE A 274 48.11 -30.96 -36.64
N GLU A 275 48.42 -31.41 -35.43
CA GLU A 275 49.67 -32.13 -35.12
C GLU A 275 49.82 -33.41 -35.97
N ARG A 276 48.72 -34.13 -36.22
CA ARG A 276 48.70 -35.33 -37.06
C ARG A 276 48.87 -35.05 -38.56
N THR A 277 48.55 -33.84 -39.01
CA THR A 277 48.55 -33.45 -40.44
C THR A 277 49.75 -32.59 -40.83
N LEU A 278 50.56 -32.17 -39.85
CA LEU A 278 51.74 -31.35 -40.08
C LEU A 278 52.94 -32.19 -40.56
N PHE A 279 53.16 -32.21 -41.87
CA PHE A 279 54.33 -32.88 -42.49
C PHE A 279 55.23 -31.87 -43.18
N VAL A 280 56.52 -31.88 -42.84
CA VAL A 280 57.54 -31.12 -43.55
C VAL A 280 58.17 -32.01 -44.62
N VAL A 281 57.95 -31.67 -45.88
CA VAL A 281 58.47 -32.44 -47.02
C VAL A 281 59.49 -31.60 -47.77
N THR A 282 60.69 -32.14 -47.98
CA THR A 282 61.77 -31.42 -48.67
C THR A 282 61.34 -30.95 -50.07
N GLY A 283 61.56 -29.67 -50.36
CA GLY A 283 61.17 -29.04 -51.64
C GLY A 283 59.65 -28.84 -51.80
N TRP A 284 58.89 -28.91 -50.71
CA TRP A 284 57.52 -28.47 -50.62
C TRP A 284 57.39 -27.47 -49.47
N THR A 285 56.62 -26.41 -49.71
CA THR A 285 56.31 -25.39 -48.70
C THR A 285 54.91 -25.66 -48.15
N ASN A 286 54.77 -25.73 -46.84
CA ASN A 286 53.46 -25.93 -46.19
C ASN A 286 52.64 -24.65 -46.28
N GLU A 287 51.38 -24.80 -46.70
CA GLU A 287 50.36 -23.77 -46.50
C GLU A 287 49.85 -23.84 -45.04
N PRO A 288 49.16 -22.78 -44.54
CA PRO A 288 48.56 -22.83 -43.22
C PRO A 288 47.59 -24.01 -43.08
N VAL A 289 47.70 -24.74 -41.97
CA VAL A 289 46.76 -25.82 -41.65
C VAL A 289 45.52 -25.21 -41.02
N VAL A 290 44.35 -25.50 -41.57
CA VAL A 290 43.07 -24.91 -41.15
C VAL A 290 42.17 -25.98 -40.59
N CYS A 291 41.79 -25.86 -39.31
CA CYS A 291 40.73 -26.64 -38.69
C CYS A 291 39.48 -25.77 -38.56
N ALA A 292 38.45 -26.02 -39.36
CA ALA A 292 37.20 -25.28 -39.36
C ALA A 292 36.06 -26.08 -38.69
N ALA A 293 35.16 -25.40 -38.00
CA ALA A 293 33.96 -25.98 -37.40
C ALA A 293 32.67 -25.49 -38.08
N ASN A 294 31.71 -26.39 -38.19
CA ASN A 294 30.33 -26.11 -38.56
C ASN A 294 29.41 -26.95 -37.64
N GLY A 295 29.06 -26.36 -36.50
CA GLY A 295 28.37 -27.06 -35.42
C GLY A 295 29.19 -28.25 -34.90
N PRO A 296 28.60 -29.45 -34.76
CA PRO A 296 29.30 -30.64 -34.25
C PRO A 296 30.31 -31.25 -35.24
N LYS A 297 30.33 -30.78 -36.50
CA LYS A 297 31.21 -31.31 -37.55
C LYS A 297 32.33 -30.32 -37.84
N GLY A 298 33.48 -30.83 -38.23
CA GLY A 298 34.62 -30.02 -38.63
C GLY A 298 35.35 -30.56 -39.84
N GLN A 299 36.24 -29.75 -40.38
CA GLN A 299 37.12 -30.11 -41.47
C GLN A 299 38.52 -29.58 -41.17
N VAL A 300 39.52 -30.45 -41.28
CA VAL A 300 40.94 -30.08 -41.26
C VAL A 300 41.45 -30.12 -42.69
N SER A 301 42.07 -29.02 -43.11
CA SER A 301 42.73 -28.94 -44.41
C SER A 301 44.20 -28.55 -44.25
N ALA A 302 45.06 -29.24 -45.00
CA ALA A 302 46.48 -28.97 -45.09
C ALA A 302 46.87 -28.89 -46.57
N GLY A 303 47.73 -27.92 -46.91
CA GLY A 303 48.16 -27.67 -48.27
C GLY A 303 49.67 -27.65 -48.39
N TRP A 304 50.17 -28.01 -49.58
CA TRP A 304 51.59 -27.91 -49.91
C TRP A 304 51.76 -27.34 -51.31
N VAL A 305 52.69 -26.39 -51.43
CA VAL A 305 53.11 -25.80 -52.71
C VAL A 305 54.49 -26.32 -53.06
N ARG A 306 54.67 -26.81 -54.28
CA ARG A 306 55.92 -27.41 -54.72
C ARG A 306 56.98 -26.33 -54.99
N SER A 307 58.08 -26.35 -54.23
CA SER A 307 59.22 -25.43 -54.32
C SER A 307 60.52 -26.11 -54.79
N GLY A 308 60.40 -27.21 -55.56
CA GLY A 308 61.51 -27.97 -56.15
C GLY A 308 61.55 -29.46 -55.78
N GLY A 309 60.68 -29.90 -54.87
CA GLY A 309 60.59 -31.28 -54.39
C GLY A 309 60.01 -32.24 -55.42
N ARG A 310 60.00 -33.55 -55.16
CA ARG A 310 59.36 -34.54 -56.04
C ARG A 310 58.01 -34.98 -55.45
N ILE A 311 57.06 -35.32 -56.32
CA ILE A 311 55.74 -35.85 -55.91
C ILE A 311 55.88 -37.15 -55.11
N THR A 312 56.87 -37.98 -55.45
CA THR A 312 57.14 -39.23 -54.72
C THR A 312 57.56 -39.01 -53.27
N TRP A 313 58.23 -37.90 -52.96
CA TRP A 313 58.62 -37.55 -51.59
C TRP A 313 57.41 -37.16 -50.76
N LEU A 314 56.49 -36.38 -51.34
CA LEU A 314 55.23 -36.02 -50.70
C LEU A 314 54.41 -37.27 -50.39
N ARG A 315 54.21 -38.16 -51.39
CA ARG A 315 53.49 -39.42 -51.19
C ARG A 315 54.10 -40.32 -50.13
N ALA A 316 55.44 -40.36 -50.03
CA ALA A 316 56.12 -41.15 -49.01
C ALA A 316 55.92 -40.55 -47.61
N ALA A 317 56.01 -39.22 -47.48
CA ALA A 317 55.82 -38.53 -46.21
C ALA A 317 54.39 -38.63 -45.69
N THR A 318 53.39 -38.68 -46.58
CA THR A 318 51.97 -38.73 -46.22
C THR A 318 51.38 -40.13 -46.29
N ALA A 319 52.19 -41.17 -46.48
CA ALA A 319 51.73 -42.56 -46.64
C ALA A 319 50.99 -43.12 -45.42
N SER A 320 51.24 -42.57 -44.22
CA SER A 320 50.57 -42.97 -42.97
C SER A 320 49.22 -42.31 -42.76
N LEU A 321 48.84 -41.34 -43.60
CA LEU A 321 47.54 -40.68 -43.50
C LEU A 321 46.43 -41.57 -44.06
N PRO A 322 45.28 -41.67 -43.37
CA PRO A 322 44.18 -42.47 -43.86
C PRO A 322 43.46 -41.81 -45.04
N GLU A 323 43.43 -40.47 -45.12
CA GLU A 323 42.90 -39.74 -46.26
C GLU A 323 43.99 -39.50 -47.33
N PRO A 324 43.67 -39.67 -48.63
CA PRO A 324 44.63 -39.46 -49.70
C PRO A 324 44.92 -37.97 -49.90
N VAL A 325 46.19 -37.64 -50.15
CA VAL A 325 46.59 -36.30 -50.60
C VAL A 325 46.26 -36.12 -52.09
N LEU A 326 45.45 -35.12 -52.39
CA LEU A 326 45.05 -34.74 -53.74
C LEU A 326 46.13 -33.86 -54.37
N LEU A 327 46.55 -34.19 -55.59
CA LEU A 327 47.46 -33.35 -56.38
C LEU A 327 46.64 -32.43 -57.27
N LEU A 328 46.97 -31.14 -57.24
CA LEU A 328 46.33 -30.07 -57.99
C LEU A 328 47.34 -29.45 -58.97
N ASP A 329 46.83 -28.76 -59.99
CA ASP A 329 47.64 -28.02 -60.98
C ASP A 329 48.80 -28.83 -61.57
N GLY A 330 48.51 -30.06 -62.00
CA GLY A 330 49.53 -30.97 -62.56
C GLY A 330 50.60 -31.41 -61.56
N GLY A 331 50.34 -31.29 -60.25
CA GLY A 331 51.26 -31.62 -59.17
C GLY A 331 52.13 -30.46 -58.68
N ALA A 332 51.80 -29.22 -59.06
CA ALA A 332 52.41 -28.02 -58.47
C ALA A 332 51.89 -27.74 -57.06
N GLN A 333 50.67 -28.17 -56.75
CA GLN A 333 50.04 -28.05 -55.45
C GLN A 333 49.53 -29.40 -54.97
N ALA A 334 49.39 -29.54 -53.67
CA ALA A 334 48.80 -30.70 -53.05
C ALA A 334 47.92 -30.30 -51.87
N ARG A 335 46.82 -31.03 -51.65
CA ARG A 335 45.85 -30.72 -50.60
C ARG A 335 45.36 -31.99 -49.94
N LEU A 336 45.23 -31.93 -48.62
CA LEU A 336 44.60 -32.93 -47.78
C LEU A 336 43.35 -32.30 -47.19
N GLU A 337 42.24 -33.03 -47.20
CA GLU A 337 41.04 -32.67 -46.47
C GLU A 337 40.55 -33.85 -45.65
N ARG A 338 40.27 -33.60 -44.38
CA ARG A 338 39.83 -34.61 -43.42
C ARG A 338 38.62 -34.12 -42.66
N LEU A 339 37.57 -34.92 -42.65
CA LEU A 339 36.37 -34.62 -41.86
C LEU A 339 36.56 -35.10 -40.44
N ILE A 340 36.24 -34.25 -39.47
CA ILE A 340 36.31 -34.55 -38.04
C ILE A 340 34.96 -34.28 -37.39
N SER A 341 34.75 -34.85 -36.21
CA SER A 341 33.57 -34.59 -35.39
C SER A 341 34.02 -34.14 -34.01
N PHE A 342 33.34 -33.15 -33.46
CA PHE A 342 33.65 -32.62 -32.15
C PHE A 342 32.75 -33.28 -31.10
N PRO A 343 33.28 -33.58 -29.90
CA PRO A 343 32.47 -34.08 -28.80
C PRO A 343 31.56 -32.97 -28.26
N VAL A 344 30.27 -33.03 -28.58
CA VAL A 344 29.24 -32.12 -28.06
C VAL A 344 28.60 -32.71 -26.81
N ASP A 345 28.30 -31.87 -25.82
CA ASP A 345 27.53 -32.29 -24.65
C ASP A 345 26.04 -32.33 -25.01
N GLU A 346 25.50 -33.54 -25.14
CA GLU A 346 24.06 -33.74 -25.29
C GLU A 346 23.32 -33.19 -24.06
N GLY A 347 22.54 -32.13 -24.25
CA GLY A 347 21.77 -31.49 -23.18
C GLY A 347 22.42 -30.28 -22.51
N ALA A 348 23.49 -29.72 -23.08
CA ALA A 348 23.97 -28.41 -22.63
C ALA A 348 22.83 -27.37 -22.70
N GLU A 349 22.53 -26.73 -21.56
CA GLU A 349 21.57 -25.63 -21.52
C GLU A 349 22.07 -24.50 -22.41
N VAL A 350 21.19 -23.99 -23.28
CA VAL A 350 21.55 -22.88 -24.16
C VAL A 350 21.79 -21.64 -23.31
N SER A 351 23.06 -21.21 -23.23
CA SER A 351 23.48 -20.07 -22.42
C SER A 351 22.79 -18.78 -22.86
N ILE A 352 22.43 -17.93 -21.89
CA ILE A 352 21.89 -16.60 -22.15
C ILE A 352 23.02 -15.71 -22.70
N PRO A 353 22.88 -15.17 -23.93
CA PRO A 353 23.93 -14.37 -24.56
C PRO A 353 24.12 -13.02 -23.84
N TRP A 354 25.37 -12.55 -23.82
CA TRP A 354 25.72 -11.22 -23.34
C TRP A 354 25.28 -10.12 -24.32
N THR A 355 24.93 -8.95 -23.78
CA THR A 355 24.70 -7.75 -24.56
C THR A 355 25.97 -7.27 -25.26
N GLU A 356 25.81 -6.39 -26.27
CA GLU A 356 26.94 -5.80 -27.00
C GLU A 356 27.96 -5.13 -26.08
N ALA A 357 27.47 -4.35 -25.11
CA ALA A 357 28.29 -3.64 -24.15
C ALA A 357 29.05 -4.60 -23.22
N GLU A 358 28.37 -5.64 -22.72
CA GLU A 358 28.99 -6.63 -21.83
C GLU A 358 30.10 -7.42 -22.53
N VAL A 359 29.88 -7.88 -23.78
CA VAL A 359 30.92 -8.58 -24.55
C VAL A 359 32.16 -7.70 -24.71
N SER A 360 31.96 -6.43 -25.07
CA SER A 360 33.07 -5.50 -25.28
C SER A 360 33.82 -5.21 -23.98
N ASP A 361 33.10 -4.86 -22.91
CA ASP A 361 33.69 -4.49 -21.62
C ASP A 361 34.47 -5.65 -20.99
N VAL A 362 33.84 -6.83 -20.90
CA VAL A 362 34.44 -8.00 -20.25
C VAL A 362 35.65 -8.51 -21.03
N LEU A 363 35.54 -8.67 -22.35
CA LEU A 363 36.63 -9.27 -23.14
C LEU A 363 37.80 -8.32 -23.33
N LEU A 364 37.55 -7.04 -23.63
CA LEU A 364 38.63 -6.07 -23.77
C LEU A 364 39.37 -5.89 -22.44
N SER A 365 38.65 -5.75 -21.32
CA SER A 365 39.25 -5.67 -19.99
C SER A 365 40.08 -6.90 -19.64
N ARG A 366 39.55 -8.10 -19.89
CA ARG A 366 40.21 -9.39 -19.61
C ARG A 366 41.52 -9.54 -20.39
N PHE A 367 41.50 -9.28 -21.70
CA PHE A 367 42.68 -9.42 -22.55
C PHE A 367 43.69 -8.31 -22.31
N GLN A 368 43.24 -7.06 -22.08
CA GLN A 368 44.11 -5.94 -21.77
C GLN A 368 44.85 -6.15 -20.43
N THR A 369 44.17 -6.69 -19.41
CA THR A 369 44.78 -6.98 -18.10
C THR A 369 45.93 -7.98 -18.21
N LEU A 370 45.84 -8.93 -19.15
CA LEU A 370 46.86 -9.95 -19.39
C LEU A 370 47.89 -9.53 -20.45
N GLY A 371 47.78 -8.33 -21.02
CA GLY A 371 48.65 -7.85 -22.09
C GLY A 371 48.52 -8.64 -23.40
N LEU A 372 47.36 -9.28 -23.64
CA LEU A 372 47.09 -10.09 -24.82
C LEU A 372 46.35 -9.28 -25.89
N SER A 373 46.62 -9.57 -27.16
CA SER A 373 45.90 -8.96 -28.29
C SER A 373 44.57 -9.68 -28.57
N LEU A 374 43.52 -8.89 -28.81
CA LEU A 374 42.20 -9.35 -29.21
C LEU A 374 41.63 -8.41 -30.27
N ASN A 375 41.21 -8.94 -31.41
CA ASN A 375 40.44 -8.20 -32.40
C ASN A 375 38.97 -8.56 -32.25
N LEU A 376 38.17 -7.60 -31.81
CA LEU A 376 36.73 -7.76 -31.61
C LEU A 376 36.00 -6.76 -32.52
N ARG A 377 35.22 -7.25 -33.49
CA ARG A 377 34.51 -6.42 -34.47
C ARG A 377 32.99 -6.56 -34.32
N PRO A 378 32.25 -5.51 -33.95
CA PRO A 378 30.80 -5.58 -33.87
C PRO A 378 30.17 -5.73 -35.27
N ARG A 379 29.20 -6.63 -35.37
CA ARG A 379 28.29 -6.82 -36.52
C ARG A 379 26.87 -6.62 -36.02
N VAL A 380 26.50 -5.36 -35.87
CA VAL A 380 25.25 -4.93 -35.25
C VAL A 380 24.35 -4.32 -36.31
N ARG A 381 23.10 -4.78 -36.34
CA ARG A 381 22.04 -4.19 -37.16
C ARG A 381 21.05 -3.48 -36.23
N THR A 382 20.97 -2.15 -36.35
CA THR A 382 19.96 -1.35 -35.67
C THR A 382 18.72 -1.28 -36.55
N LEU A 383 17.58 -1.75 -36.04
CA LEU A 383 16.30 -1.76 -36.76
C LEU A 383 15.32 -0.78 -36.13
N THR A 384 14.66 0.02 -36.97
CA THR A 384 13.55 0.91 -36.55
C THR A 384 12.32 0.08 -36.17
N THR A 385 11.36 0.70 -35.47
CA THR A 385 10.10 0.04 -35.10
C THR A 385 9.36 -0.53 -36.31
N THR A 386 9.27 0.24 -37.40
CA THR A 386 8.67 -0.20 -38.67
C THR A 386 9.40 -1.41 -39.27
N GLN A 387 10.73 -1.38 -39.30
CA GLN A 387 11.52 -2.52 -39.79
C GLN A 387 11.37 -3.77 -38.91
N ARG A 388 11.19 -3.60 -37.58
CA ARG A 388 10.94 -4.73 -36.66
C ARG A 388 9.56 -5.35 -36.86
N GLN A 389 8.56 -4.60 -37.29
CA GLN A 389 7.23 -5.14 -37.62
C GLN A 389 7.25 -5.95 -38.93
N GLU A 390 8.18 -5.64 -39.84
CA GLU A 390 8.35 -6.37 -41.10
C GLU A 390 9.19 -7.66 -40.96
N LEU A 391 9.84 -7.86 -39.81
CA LEU A 391 10.64 -9.06 -39.58
C LEU A 391 9.76 -10.31 -39.55
N ARG A 392 10.15 -11.31 -40.34
CA ARG A 392 9.54 -12.65 -40.31
C ARG A 392 10.25 -13.62 -39.36
N ALA A 393 11.50 -13.29 -38.98
CA ALA A 393 12.35 -14.14 -38.16
C ALA A 393 13.25 -13.27 -37.25
N PRO A 394 13.73 -13.82 -36.12
CA PRO A 394 14.68 -13.13 -35.24
C PRO A 394 15.97 -12.77 -35.98
N VAL A 395 16.51 -11.59 -35.67
CA VAL A 395 17.82 -11.15 -36.17
C VAL A 395 18.83 -11.23 -35.05
N TYR A 396 19.97 -11.88 -35.30
CA TYR A 396 21.03 -12.07 -34.32
C TYR A 396 22.21 -11.14 -34.63
N ASN A 397 22.40 -10.13 -33.78
CA ASN A 397 23.63 -9.36 -33.78
C ASN A 397 24.77 -10.22 -33.21
N ARG A 398 26.02 -9.89 -33.57
CA ARG A 398 27.19 -10.62 -33.07
C ARG A 398 28.44 -9.75 -33.05
N HIS A 399 29.47 -10.22 -32.35
CA HIS A 399 30.85 -9.83 -32.61
C HIS A 399 31.59 -10.92 -33.37
N ASP A 400 32.39 -10.52 -34.35
CA ASP A 400 33.41 -11.37 -34.95
C ASP A 400 34.69 -11.21 -34.10
N LEU A 401 35.19 -12.32 -33.54
CA LEU A 401 36.37 -12.39 -32.69
C LEU A 401 37.51 -13.02 -33.46
N SER A 402 38.70 -12.42 -33.36
CA SER A 402 39.94 -12.97 -33.92
C SER A 402 41.11 -12.64 -32.99
N LEU A 403 41.95 -13.64 -32.74
CA LEU A 403 43.19 -13.47 -31.99
C LEU A 403 44.33 -14.23 -32.67
N GLU A 404 45.54 -13.73 -32.51
CA GLU A 404 46.76 -14.33 -33.04
C GLU A 404 47.79 -14.48 -31.91
N THR A 405 48.43 -15.64 -31.82
CA THR A 405 49.43 -15.92 -30.80
C THR A 405 50.47 -16.93 -31.28
N SER A 406 51.73 -16.75 -30.91
CA SER A 406 52.78 -17.77 -31.07
C SER A 406 52.92 -18.68 -29.82
N VAL A 407 52.14 -18.42 -28.77
CA VAL A 407 52.24 -19.09 -27.47
C VAL A 407 50.90 -19.72 -27.08
N GLY A 408 50.96 -20.93 -26.51
CA GLY A 408 49.89 -21.63 -25.77
C GLY A 408 48.44 -21.28 -26.10
N ILE A 409 47.95 -21.64 -27.29
CA ILE A 409 46.55 -21.36 -27.71
C ILE A 409 45.50 -21.96 -26.74
N ARG A 410 45.85 -23.02 -25.99
CA ARG A 410 44.99 -23.60 -24.96
C ARG A 410 44.66 -22.60 -23.84
N GLU A 411 45.56 -21.69 -23.48
CA GLU A 411 45.30 -20.67 -22.46
C GLU A 411 44.30 -19.62 -22.95
N TYR A 412 44.40 -19.23 -24.23
CA TYR A 412 43.41 -18.36 -24.87
C TYR A 412 42.02 -19.02 -24.91
N ALA A 413 41.96 -20.32 -25.21
CA ALA A 413 40.71 -21.08 -25.17
C ALA A 413 40.08 -21.11 -23.75
N ARG A 414 40.91 -21.15 -22.70
CA ARG A 414 40.41 -21.06 -21.31
C ARG A 414 39.84 -19.68 -21.01
N LEU A 415 40.48 -18.60 -21.46
CA LEU A 415 39.99 -17.23 -21.31
C LEU A 415 38.67 -16.96 -22.03
N LEU A 416 38.27 -17.82 -22.97
CA LEU A 416 37.01 -17.69 -23.71
C LEU A 416 35.97 -18.72 -23.27
N SER A 417 36.28 -19.59 -22.31
CA SER A 417 35.47 -20.77 -22.00
C SER A 417 34.14 -20.50 -21.28
N ASP A 418 34.03 -19.34 -20.63
CA ASP A 418 32.85 -18.84 -19.92
C ASP A 418 32.03 -17.84 -20.74
N VAL A 419 32.44 -17.55 -21.99
CA VAL A 419 31.73 -16.61 -22.86
C VAL A 419 30.48 -17.29 -23.43
N PRO A 420 29.26 -16.82 -23.10
CA PRO A 420 28.04 -17.43 -23.59
C PRO A 420 27.85 -17.16 -25.07
N ALA A 421 27.13 -18.05 -25.74
CA ALA A 421 26.78 -17.94 -27.16
C ALA A 421 27.99 -17.73 -28.10
N LEU A 422 29.16 -18.25 -27.69
CA LEU A 422 30.38 -18.26 -28.47
C LEU A 422 30.39 -19.47 -29.41
N VAL A 423 30.64 -19.22 -30.68
CA VAL A 423 30.67 -20.20 -31.77
C VAL A 423 32.05 -20.18 -32.41
N PRO A 424 32.91 -21.18 -32.17
CA PRO A 424 34.21 -21.25 -32.85
C PRO A 424 34.01 -21.45 -34.36
N GLU A 425 34.84 -20.81 -35.17
CA GLU A 425 34.80 -20.92 -36.64
C GLU A 425 36.02 -21.65 -37.18
N ALA A 426 37.22 -21.19 -36.84
CA ALA A 426 38.45 -21.78 -37.32
C ALA A 426 39.62 -21.62 -36.35
N LEU A 427 40.48 -22.64 -36.33
CA LEU A 427 41.82 -22.58 -35.78
C LEU A 427 42.81 -22.79 -36.92
N ILE A 428 43.67 -21.80 -37.15
CA ILE A 428 44.63 -21.79 -38.25
C ILE A 428 46.04 -21.82 -37.65
N TYR A 429 46.88 -22.72 -38.13
CA TYR A 429 48.30 -22.75 -37.79
C TYR A 429 49.14 -22.38 -39.01
N SER A 430 49.87 -21.27 -38.90
CA SER A 430 50.84 -20.86 -39.90
C SER A 430 52.17 -21.55 -39.63
N VAL A 431 52.55 -22.47 -40.50
CA VAL A 431 53.80 -23.25 -40.37
C VAL A 431 55.04 -22.36 -40.53
N GLU A 432 54.94 -21.30 -41.34
CA GLU A 432 56.05 -20.37 -41.60
C GLU A 432 56.35 -19.47 -40.39
N SER A 433 55.32 -18.90 -39.76
CA SER A 433 55.47 -17.97 -38.63
C SER A 433 55.40 -18.66 -37.27
N GLY A 434 54.92 -19.90 -37.20
CA GLY A 434 54.61 -20.59 -35.94
C GLY A 434 53.47 -19.91 -35.16
N THR A 435 52.58 -19.18 -35.85
CA THR A 435 51.47 -18.47 -35.22
C THR A 435 50.15 -19.22 -35.36
N TRP A 436 49.36 -19.15 -34.28
CA TRP A 436 48.00 -19.64 -34.19
C TRP A 436 47.04 -18.47 -34.36
N THR A 437 46.06 -18.63 -35.24
CA THR A 437 44.94 -17.70 -35.39
C THR A 437 43.65 -18.41 -35.05
N LEU A 438 42.95 -17.92 -34.04
CA LEU A 438 41.63 -18.41 -33.63
C LEU A 438 40.56 -17.40 -34.03
N THR A 439 39.53 -17.86 -34.73
CA THR A 439 38.34 -17.07 -35.08
C THR A 439 37.09 -17.68 -34.47
N ALA A 440 36.21 -16.82 -33.96
CA ALA A 440 34.93 -17.21 -33.38
C ALA A 440 33.90 -16.08 -33.54
N LYS A 441 32.63 -16.41 -33.36
CA LYS A 441 31.51 -15.47 -33.30
C LYS A 441 30.91 -15.48 -31.91
N ILE A 442 30.56 -14.32 -31.39
CA ILE A 442 29.83 -14.20 -30.12
C ILE A 442 28.48 -13.56 -30.43
N HIS A 443 27.40 -14.31 -30.23
CA HIS A 443 26.05 -13.82 -30.52
C HIS A 443 25.44 -13.04 -29.35
N HIS A 444 24.63 -12.04 -29.69
CA HIS A 444 23.88 -11.22 -28.74
C HIS A 444 22.43 -11.69 -28.60
N PRO A 445 21.70 -11.18 -27.58
CA PRO A 445 20.26 -11.35 -27.50
C PRO A 445 19.57 -11.04 -28.84
N PRO A 446 18.64 -11.89 -29.29
CA PRO A 446 17.98 -11.71 -30.58
C PRO A 446 17.10 -10.46 -30.60
N ILE A 447 17.09 -9.76 -31.73
CA ILE A 447 16.06 -8.76 -32.03
C ILE A 447 14.84 -9.52 -32.54
N LEU A 448 13.79 -9.55 -31.72
CA LEU A 448 12.54 -10.22 -32.07
C LEU A 448 11.66 -9.37 -33.00
N PRO A 449 10.91 -10.01 -33.92
CA PRO A 449 9.87 -9.33 -34.66
C PRO A 449 8.83 -8.74 -33.71
N LEU A 450 8.38 -7.53 -34.01
CA LEU A 450 7.23 -6.95 -33.33
C LEU A 450 5.95 -7.50 -33.96
N PRO A 451 4.90 -7.76 -33.16
CA PRO A 451 3.63 -8.14 -33.72
C PRO A 451 3.07 -7.03 -34.63
N PRO A 452 2.33 -7.41 -35.70
CA PRO A 452 1.66 -6.43 -36.54
C PRO A 452 0.68 -5.62 -35.69
N SER A 453 0.76 -4.29 -35.81
CA SER A 453 -0.10 -3.32 -35.12
C SER A 453 -1.54 -3.34 -35.62
#